data_AF-A0AAW4PSS0-F1
#
_entry.id   AF-A0AAW4PSS0-F1
#
_cell.length_a   1.000
_cell.length_b   1.000
_cell.length_c   1.000
_cell.angle_alpha   90.00
_cell.angle_beta   90.00
_cell.angle_gamma   90.00
#
_symmetry.space_group_name_H-M   'P 1'
#
loop_
_entity.id
_entity.type
_entity.pdbx_description
1 polymer ?
#
loop_
_entity_poly.entity_id
_entity_poly.type
_entity_poly.pdbx_seq_one_letter_code
_entity_poly.pdbx_strand_id
1 'polypeptide(L)'
;MKVVLVGSDPDGLTDALEAEGHTVTVADVGNRPGLEEAGVHDADVYLLTEMAQATSIAVAKDLVPKIRVVVYAEGSLPDFASRQTDLVVDPNLLSPEAVAEEL
;
A
#
# COMPACT_ATOMS: atom_id res chain seq x y z
N MET A 1 11.58 3.76 -4.10
CA MET A 1 11.21 2.34 -4.29
C MET A 1 10.15 2.21 -5.39
N LYS A 2 9.78 0.99 -5.78
CA LYS A 2 8.58 0.70 -6.59
C LYS A 2 7.41 0.38 -5.66
N VAL A 3 6.37 1.19 -5.71
CA VAL A 3 5.22 1.12 -4.80
C VAL A 3 3.96 0.85 -5.60
N VAL A 4 3.21 -0.18 -5.21
CA VAL A 4 1.83 -0.39 -5.68
C VAL A 4 0.89 0.13 -4.60
N LEU A 5 0.21 1.23 -4.89
CA LEU A 5 -0.86 1.78 -4.06
C LEU A 5 -2.19 1.11 -4.40
N VAL A 6 -2.95 0.73 -3.38
CA VAL A 6 -4.27 0.09 -3.53
C VAL A 6 -5.35 0.89 -2.82
N GLY A 7 -6.34 1.29 -3.60
CA GLY A 7 -7.45 2.15 -3.16
C GLY A 7 -7.30 3.58 -3.64
N SER A 8 -8.21 4.43 -3.18
CA SER A 8 -8.17 5.88 -3.46
C SER A 8 -7.00 6.56 -2.77
N ASP A 9 -6.54 7.69 -3.31
CA ASP A 9 -5.48 8.51 -2.71
C ASP A 9 -5.99 9.90 -2.30
N PRO A 10 -6.84 10.01 -1.26
CA PRO A 10 -7.40 11.29 -0.84
C PRO A 10 -6.38 12.21 -0.18
N ASP A 11 -5.30 11.64 0.37
CA ASP A 11 -4.30 12.37 1.15
C ASP A 11 -3.11 12.84 0.29
N GLY A 12 -3.03 12.45 -0.99
CA GLY A 12 -1.95 12.86 -1.90
C GLY A 12 -0.64 12.11 -1.67
N LEU A 13 -0.74 10.84 -1.26
CA LEU A 13 0.38 9.96 -0.98
C LEU A 13 1.17 9.64 -2.25
N THR A 14 0.52 9.53 -3.41
CA THR A 14 1.18 9.34 -4.70
C THR A 14 2.13 10.50 -4.99
N ASP A 15 1.65 11.74 -4.89
CA ASP A 15 2.46 12.94 -5.14
C ASP A 15 3.64 13.03 -4.17
N ALA A 16 3.42 12.71 -2.88
CA ALA A 16 4.47 12.71 -1.87
C ALA A 16 5.56 11.67 -2.16
N LEU A 17 5.17 10.44 -2.50
CA LEU A 17 6.11 9.35 -2.85
C LEU A 17 6.90 9.68 -4.12
N GLU A 18 6.26 10.25 -5.14
CA GLU A 18 6.92 10.66 -6.37
C GLU A 18 7.92 11.81 -6.14
N ALA A 19 7.58 12.76 -5.24
CA ALA A 19 8.49 13.84 -4.85
C ALA A 19 9.78 13.32 -4.17
N GLU A 20 9.69 12.23 -3.41
CA GLU A 20 10.84 11.50 -2.83
C GLU A 20 11.53 10.54 -3.82
N GLY A 21 11.14 10.58 -5.10
CA GLY A 21 11.79 9.83 -6.19
C GLY A 21 11.39 8.36 -6.25
N HIS A 22 10.27 7.98 -5.64
CA HIS A 22 9.71 6.65 -5.80
C HIS A 22 8.89 6.54 -7.09
N THR A 23 8.73 5.33 -7.60
CA THR A 23 7.82 5.03 -8.70
C THR A 23 6.55 4.45 -8.13
N VAL A 24 5.42 5.11 -8.36
CA VAL A 24 4.12 4.67 -7.85
C VAL A 24 3.26 4.20 -9.01
N THR A 25 2.60 3.06 -8.83
CA THR A 25 1.48 2.62 -9.65
C THR A 25 0.27 2.41 -8.77
N VAL A 26 -0.92 2.65 -9.32
CA VAL A 26 -2.17 2.58 -8.57
C VAL A 26 -3.01 1.42 -9.10
N ALA A 27 -3.52 0.59 -8.19
CA ALA A 27 -4.57 -0.37 -8.44
C ALA A 27 -5.85 0.09 -7.73
N ASP A 28 -6.87 0.47 -8.50
CA ASP A 28 -8.18 0.86 -7.94
C ASP A 28 -8.79 -0.27 -7.09
N VAL A 29 -8.59 -1.52 -7.52
CA VAL A 29 -9.08 -2.71 -6.83
C VAL A 29 -7.94 -3.71 -6.61
N GLY A 30 -7.69 -4.08 -5.36
CA GLY A 30 -6.63 -5.01 -4.95
C GLY A 30 -6.89 -6.49 -5.25
N ASN A 31 -7.61 -6.82 -6.32
CA ASN A 31 -7.74 -8.21 -6.76
C ASN A 31 -6.49 -8.63 -7.57
N ARG A 32 -6.31 -9.92 -7.82
CA ARG A 32 -5.13 -10.42 -8.55
C ARG A 32 -4.90 -9.69 -9.89
N PRO A 33 -5.90 -9.56 -10.79
CA PRO A 33 -5.70 -8.81 -12.04
C PRO A 33 -5.24 -7.37 -11.81
N GLY A 34 -5.90 -6.62 -10.92
CA GLY A 34 -5.53 -5.24 -10.64
C GLY A 34 -4.11 -5.09 -10.10
N LEU A 35 -3.68 -6.01 -9.23
CA LEU A 35 -2.31 -6.02 -8.71
C LEU A 35 -1.27 -6.39 -9.79
N GLU A 36 -1.57 -7.37 -10.64
CA GLU A 36 -0.69 -7.77 -11.74
C GLU A 36 -0.57 -6.66 -12.79
N GLU A 37 -1.67 -6.01 -13.15
CA GLU A 37 -1.72 -4.86 -14.07
C GLU A 37 -0.96 -3.65 -13.50
N ALA A 38 -1.02 -3.43 -12.18
CA ALA A 38 -0.23 -2.41 -11.50
C ALA A 38 1.25 -2.79 -11.33
N GLY A 39 1.66 -4.00 -11.70
CA GLY A 39 3.06 -4.42 -11.68
C GLY A 39 3.58 -4.91 -10.32
N VAL A 40 2.72 -5.50 -9.48
CA VAL A 40 3.08 -5.95 -8.12
C VAL A 40 4.28 -6.90 -8.06
N HIS A 41 4.53 -7.68 -9.12
CA HIS A 41 5.64 -8.64 -9.16
C HIS A 41 7.03 -8.02 -9.02
N ASP A 42 7.17 -6.77 -9.46
CA ASP A 42 8.41 -6.01 -9.38
C ASP A 42 8.36 -4.94 -8.27
N ALA A 43 7.29 -4.89 -7.48
CA ALA A 43 7.11 -3.90 -6.44
C ALA A 43 7.89 -4.26 -5.17
N ASP A 44 8.48 -3.24 -4.55
CA ASP A 44 9.13 -3.35 -3.25
C ASP A 44 8.08 -3.24 -2.12
N VAL A 45 7.06 -2.41 -2.34
CA VAL A 45 6.04 -2.06 -1.36
C VAL A 45 4.65 -2.22 -1.96
N TYR A 46 3.76 -2.87 -1.20
CA TYR A 46 2.32 -2.80 -1.35
C TYR A 46 1.79 -1.82 -0.29
N LEU A 47 1.05 -0.81 -0.72
CA LEU A 47 0.57 0.29 0.12
C LEU A 47 -0.95 0.38 0.04
N LEU A 48 -1.63 0.10 1.15
CA LEU A 48 -3.09 0.12 1.21
C LEU A 48 -3.59 1.43 1.84
N THR A 49 -4.47 2.14 1.13
CA THR A 49 -5.10 3.37 1.63
C THR A 49 -6.59 3.21 1.92
N GLU A 50 -7.18 2.05 1.61
CA GLU A 50 -8.60 1.79 1.82
C GLU A 50 -8.84 0.48 2.59
N MET A 51 -9.22 0.59 3.87
CA MET A 51 -9.40 -0.57 4.74
C MET A 51 -10.44 -1.60 4.23
N ALA A 52 -11.43 -1.16 3.44
CA ALA A 52 -12.40 -2.06 2.82
C ALA A 52 -11.73 -3.13 1.92
N GLN A 53 -10.53 -2.83 1.43
CA GLN A 53 -9.76 -3.71 0.57
C GLN A 53 -8.68 -4.52 1.33
N ALA A 54 -8.68 -4.54 2.67
CA ALA A 54 -7.64 -5.23 3.47
C ALA A 54 -7.45 -6.73 3.14
N THR A 55 -8.45 -7.38 2.55
CA THR A 55 -8.32 -8.78 2.06
C THR A 55 -7.29 -8.91 0.93
N SER A 56 -7.01 -7.85 0.19
CA SER A 56 -6.01 -7.83 -0.89
C SER A 56 -4.56 -7.96 -0.40
N ILE A 57 -4.29 -7.69 0.88
CA ILE A 57 -2.98 -7.96 1.50
C ILE A 57 -2.59 -9.44 1.31
N ALA A 58 -3.53 -10.36 1.52
CA ALA A 58 -3.28 -11.79 1.34
C ALA A 58 -2.99 -12.14 -0.14
N VAL A 59 -3.63 -11.44 -1.08
CA VAL A 59 -3.39 -11.62 -2.51
C VAL A 59 -2.00 -11.11 -2.90
N ALA A 60 -1.59 -9.95 -2.38
CA ALA A 60 -0.26 -9.39 -2.60
C ALA A 60 0.84 -10.31 -2.04
N LYS A 61 0.68 -10.85 -0.82
CA LYS A 61 1.61 -11.83 -0.24
C LYS A 61 1.62 -13.16 -1.00
N ASP A 62 0.50 -13.60 -1.57
CA ASP A 62 0.46 -14.81 -2.41
C ASP A 62 1.24 -14.60 -3.73
N LEU A 63 1.10 -13.43 -4.36
CA LEU A 63 1.83 -13.05 -5.58
C LEU A 63 3.32 -12.83 -5.33
N VAL A 64 3.65 -12.16 -4.21
CA VAL A 64 5.02 -11.78 -3.83
C VAL A 64 5.20 -11.99 -2.32
N PRO A 65 5.63 -13.18 -1.86
CA PRO A 65 5.69 -13.54 -0.44
C PRO A 65 6.54 -12.61 0.44
N LYS A 66 7.46 -11.86 -0.15
CA LYS A 66 8.39 -10.97 0.55
C LYS A 66 8.10 -9.48 0.39
N ILE A 67 7.01 -9.10 -0.29
CA ILE A 67 6.65 -7.69 -0.46
C ILE A 67 6.42 -7.04 0.90
N ARG A 68 6.91 -5.81 1.08
CA ARG A 68 6.64 -5.03 2.30
C ARG A 68 5.19 -4.50 2.23
N VAL A 69 4.40 -4.78 3.24
CA VAL A 69 3.00 -4.35 3.33
C VAL A 69 2.89 -3.16 4.28
N VAL A 70 2.51 -2.02 3.74
CA VAL A 70 2.26 -0.78 4.47
C VAL A 70 0.80 -0.42 4.34
N VAL A 71 0.19 0.03 5.42
CA VAL A 71 -1.19 0.51 5.44
C VAL A 71 -1.17 1.95 5.92
N TYR A 72 -1.75 2.85 5.14
CA TYR A 72 -1.90 4.26 5.45
C TYR A 72 -3.40 4.61 5.38
N ALA A 73 -4.12 4.31 6.46
CA ALA A 73 -5.56 4.52 6.53
C ALA A 73 -6.07 4.46 7.97
N GLU A 74 -7.18 5.14 8.23
CA GLU A 74 -7.88 5.08 9.51
C GLU A 74 -8.51 3.70 9.77
N GLY A 75 -8.74 3.39 11.04
CA GLY A 75 -9.49 2.20 11.45
C GLY A 75 -8.59 1.02 11.84
N SER A 76 -9.08 -0.20 11.62
CA SER A 76 -8.38 -1.41 12.08
C SER A 76 -8.46 -2.52 11.04
N LEU A 77 -7.34 -3.20 10.86
CA LEU A 77 -7.24 -4.36 9.99
C LEU A 77 -7.97 -5.56 10.60
N PRO A 78 -8.58 -6.42 9.77
CA PRO A 78 -8.95 -7.76 10.20
C PRO A 78 -7.74 -8.53 10.75
N ASP A 79 -7.99 -9.39 11.72
CA ASP A 79 -6.98 -10.22 12.41
C ASP A 79 -6.01 -10.98 11.50
N PHE A 80 -6.46 -11.45 10.35
CA PHE A 80 -5.60 -12.19 9.43
C PHE A 80 -4.68 -11.26 8.63
N ALA A 81 -5.16 -10.04 8.33
CA ALA A 81 -4.44 -9.04 7.55
C ALA A 81 -3.39 -8.35 8.43
N SER A 82 -3.72 -8.03 9.68
CA SER A 82 -2.79 -7.41 10.63
C SER A 82 -1.53 -8.25 10.85
N ARG A 83 -1.63 -9.58 10.82
CA ARG A 83 -0.51 -10.52 10.94
C ARG A 83 0.40 -10.57 9.71
N GLN A 84 -0.05 -10.02 8.58
CA GLN A 84 0.66 -9.99 7.30
C GLN A 84 1.15 -8.57 6.94
N THR A 85 0.78 -7.58 7.74
CA THR A 85 1.17 -6.19 7.57
C THR A 85 2.45 -5.90 8.33
N ASP A 86 3.36 -5.19 7.68
CA ASP A 86 4.66 -4.83 8.25
C ASP A 86 4.58 -3.46 8.97
N LEU A 87 3.76 -2.53 8.48
CA LEU A 87 3.54 -1.22 9.08
C LEU A 87 2.10 -0.72 8.88
N VAL A 88 1.52 -0.13 9.93
CA VAL A 88 0.23 0.57 9.88
C VAL A 88 0.44 2.00 10.36
N VAL A 89 -0.03 2.97 9.58
CA VAL A 89 0.06 4.39 9.85
C VAL A 89 -1.34 4.99 9.78
N ASP A 90 -1.71 5.75 10.81
CA ASP A 90 -2.93 6.55 10.82
C ASP A 90 -2.62 7.91 10.18
N PRO A 91 -3.35 8.32 9.12
CA PRO A 91 -3.15 9.62 8.45
C PRO A 91 -3.29 10.84 9.38
N ASN A 92 -3.99 10.69 10.51
CA ASN A 92 -4.12 11.76 11.51
C ASN A 92 -2.89 11.91 12.41
N LEU A 93 -1.93 10.97 12.35
CA LEU A 93 -0.73 10.96 13.18
C LEU A 93 0.55 11.28 12.41
N LEU A 94 0.64 10.87 11.15
CA LEU A 94 1.78 11.14 10.27
C LEU A 94 1.28 11.58 8.90
N SER A 95 1.92 12.59 8.33
CA SER A 95 1.56 13.09 7.01
C SER A 95 2.09 12.18 5.89
N PRO A 96 1.55 12.30 4.67
CA PRO A 96 2.03 11.57 3.50
C PRO A 96 3.50 11.80 3.20
N GLU A 97 4.00 13.03 3.39
CA GLU A 97 5.41 13.39 3.16
C GLU A 97 6.33 12.67 4.16
N ALA A 98 5.92 12.61 5.44
CA ALA A 98 6.69 11.90 6.45
C ALA A 98 6.74 10.39 6.20
N VAL A 99 5.66 9.82 5.63
CA VAL A 99 5.65 8.42 5.22
C VAL A 99 6.53 8.20 4.00
N ALA A 100 6.49 9.11 3.02
CA ALA A 100 7.31 9.01 1.81
C ALA A 100 8.81 9.07 2.11
N GLU A 101 9.25 9.93 3.04
CA GLU A 101 10.67 10.04 3.45
C GLU A 101 11.22 8.72 4.03
N GLU A 102 10.37 7.93 4.70
CA GLU A 102 10.75 6.71 5.40
C GLU A 102 10.64 5.43 4.54
N LEU A 103 10.16 5.53 3.30
CA LEU A 103 9.93 4.39 2.41
C LEU A 103 11.15 4.05 1.54
#